data_AF-A0A0V1LZK2-F1
#
_entry.id   AF-A0A0V1LZK2-F1
#
_cell.length_a   1.000
_cell.length_b   1.000
_cell.length_c   1.000
_cell.angle_alpha   90.00
_cell.angle_beta   90.00
_cell.angle_gamma   90.00
#
_symmetry.space_group_name_H-M   'P 1'
#
loop_
_entity.id
_entity.type
_entity.pdbx_description
1 polymer ?
#
loop_
_entity_poly.entity_id
_entity_poly.type
_entity_poly.pdbx_seq_one_letter_code
_entity_poly.pdbx_strand_id
1 'polypeptide(L)'
;LLRMGGRLRRSTLPPESKHPIILPNNHPVTELLIKDHHVRQMHAGVNQTLVAIRTRFWIIRARNAVKKIIRSCPVCRRVEAQPYRL
;
A
#
# COMPACT_ATOMS: atom_id res chain seq x y z
N LEU A 1 0.16 3.69 19.55
CA LEU A 1 0.12 3.00 18.23
C LEU A 1 0.71 1.60 18.38
N LEU A 2 -0.02 0.57 17.96
CA LEU A 2 0.46 -0.81 18.01
C LEU A 2 1.48 -1.06 16.89
N ARG A 3 2.60 -1.72 17.21
CA ARG A 3 3.67 -2.05 16.26
C ARG A 3 3.94 -3.54 16.24
N MET A 4 4.37 -4.05 15.08
CA MET A 4 4.77 -5.45 14.96
C MET A 4 6.13 -5.68 15.64
N GLY A 5 6.17 -6.62 16.58
CA GLY A 5 7.42 -7.26 17.01
C GLY A 5 7.89 -8.23 15.92
N GLY A 6 9.15 -8.13 15.48
CA GLY A 6 9.61 -8.87 14.30
C GLY A 6 11.03 -9.42 14.41
N ARG A 7 11.34 -10.37 13.51
CA ARG A 7 12.65 -11.02 13.37
C ARG A 7 13.75 -10.07 12.89
N LEU A 8 13.37 -8.91 12.34
CA LEU A 8 14.27 -7.90 11.79
C LEU A 8 14.88 -6.98 12.85
N ARG A 9 14.67 -7.25 14.15
CA ARG A 9 15.16 -6.42 15.27
C ARG A 9 16.66 -6.12 15.20
N ARG A 10 17.47 -7.11 14.78
CA ARG A 10 18.94 -7.00 14.66
C ARG A 10 19.44 -6.56 13.29
N SER A 11 18.56 -6.23 12.35
CA SER A 11 18.99 -5.78 11.01
C SER A 11 19.56 -4.35 11.06
N THR A 12 20.21 -3.90 9.99
CA THR A 12 20.65 -2.50 9.82
C THR A 12 19.54 -1.58 9.29
N LEU A 13 18.30 -2.09 9.14
CA LEU A 13 17.17 -1.33 8.61
C LEU A 13 16.75 -0.17 9.54
N PRO A 14 16.07 0.85 9.00
CA PRO A 14 15.44 1.89 9.81
C PRO A 14 14.48 1.29 10.86
N PRO A 15 14.37 1.90 12.05
CA PRO A 15 13.50 1.42 13.12
C PRO A 15 12.04 1.19 12.70
N GLU A 16 11.52 2.04 11.83
CA GLU A 16 10.14 1.94 11.32
C GLU A 16 9.91 0.70 10.43
N SER A 17 10.93 0.29 9.68
CA SER A 17 10.88 -0.93 8.86
C SER A 17 11.06 -2.20 9.69
N LYS A 18 11.78 -2.10 10.81
CA LYS A 18 11.92 -3.20 11.78
C LYS A 18 10.63 -3.44 12.56
N HIS A 19 9.93 -2.36 12.90
CA HIS A 19 8.74 -2.36 13.75
C HIS A 19 7.62 -1.53 13.11
N PRO A 20 7.03 -2.01 12.00
CA PRO A 20 6.01 -1.27 11.30
C PRO A 20 4.74 -1.10 12.15
N ILE A 21 4.05 0.01 11.95
CA ILE A 21 2.80 0.33 12.64
C ILE A 21 1.68 -0.53 12.05
N ILE A 22 0.95 -1.24 12.91
CA ILE A 22 -0.17 -2.08 12.48
C ILE A 22 -1.38 -1.19 12.21
N LEU A 23 -1.99 -1.36 11.04
CA LEU A 23 -3.20 -0.64 10.66
C LEU A 23 -4.32 -1.61 10.24
N PRO A 24 -5.58 -1.33 10.62
CA PRO A 24 -6.73 -2.04 10.07
C PRO A 24 -6.88 -1.71 8.58
N ASN A 25 -7.33 -2.67 7.77
CA ASN A 25 -7.61 -2.43 6.34
C ASN A 25 -8.87 -1.59 6.09
N ASN A 26 -9.86 -1.66 6.99
CA ASN A 26 -11.13 -0.99 6.82
C ASN A 26 -11.17 0.29 7.66
N HIS A 27 -10.32 1.26 7.32
CA HIS A 27 -10.28 2.54 8.01
C HIS A 27 -9.91 3.66 7.03
N PRO A 28 -10.55 4.84 7.11
CA PRO A 28 -10.32 5.94 6.15
C PRO A 28 -8.85 6.36 6.04
N VAL A 29 -8.13 6.40 7.17
CA VAL A 29 -6.69 6.72 7.18
C VAL A 29 -5.87 5.71 6.37
N THR A 30 -6.21 4.43 6.44
CA THR A 30 -5.52 3.38 5.68
C THR A 30 -5.78 3.54 4.18
N GLU A 31 -7.01 3.87 3.80
CA GLU A 31 -7.37 4.11 2.40
C GLU A 31 -6.63 5.33 1.83
N LEU A 32 -6.60 6.43 2.58
CA LEU A 32 -5.86 7.64 2.22
C LEU A 32 -4.35 7.37 2.10
N LEU A 33 -3.79 6.61 3.04
CA LEU A 33 -2.38 6.23 3.03
C LEU A 33 -2.02 5.40 1.79
N ILE A 34 -2.84 4.40 1.46
CA ILE A 34 -2.65 3.60 0.25
C ILE A 34 -2.71 4.50 -1.00
N LYS A 35 -3.69 5.39 -1.07
CA LYS A 35 -3.87 6.31 -2.20
C LYS A 35 -2.67 7.24 -2.36
N ASP A 36 -2.18 7.82 -1.27
CA ASP A 36 -1.02 8.70 -1.26
C ASP A 36 0.25 7.97 -1.77
N HIS A 37 0.55 6.78 -1.24
CA HIS A 37 1.68 5.99 -1.73
C HIS A 37 1.54 5.59 -3.20
N HIS A 38 0.35 5.18 -3.63
CA HIS A 38 0.09 4.84 -5.03
C HIS A 38 0.35 6.03 -5.97
N VAL A 39 -0.12 7.23 -5.61
CA VAL A 39 0.05 8.44 -6.42
C VAL A 39 1.51 8.92 -6.40
N ARG A 40 2.16 8.96 -5.23
CA ARG A 40 3.59 9.36 -5.11
C ARG A 40 4.53 8.43 -5.88
N GLN A 41 4.14 7.17 -6.06
CA GLN A 41 4.87 6.20 -6.87
C GLN A 41 4.42 6.17 -8.33
N MET A 42 3.90 7.29 -8.85
CA MET A 42 3.52 7.43 -10.26
C MET A 42 2.53 6.35 -10.71
N HIS A 43 1.49 6.12 -9.90
CA HIS A 43 0.46 5.13 -10.18
C HIS A 43 0.97 3.67 -10.24
N ALA A 44 2.00 3.36 -9.45
CA ALA A 44 2.57 2.03 -9.32
C ALA A 44 1.51 0.95 -9.04
N GLY A 45 1.76 -0.25 -9.57
CA GLY A 45 0.90 -1.41 -9.39
C GLY A 45 0.83 -1.90 -7.94
N VAL A 46 0.02 -2.93 -7.71
CA VAL A 46 -0.28 -3.45 -6.36
C VAL A 46 0.98 -3.87 -5.60
N ASN A 47 1.89 -4.62 -6.22
CA ASN A 47 3.07 -5.14 -5.54
C ASN A 47 4.06 -4.04 -5.14
N GLN A 48 4.30 -3.06 -6.02
CA GLN A 48 5.20 -1.93 -5.73
C GLN A 48 4.62 -1.05 -4.62
N THR A 49 3.34 -0.69 -4.71
CA THR A 49 2.64 0.08 -3.67
C THR A 49 2.68 -0.65 -2.32
N LEU A 50 2.50 -1.97 -2.32
CA LEU A 50 2.58 -2.79 -1.10
C LEU A 50 3.98 -2.78 -0.47
N VAL A 51 5.03 -2.89 -1.27
CA VAL A 51 6.41 -2.85 -0.77
C VAL A 51 6.70 -1.48 -0.16
N ALA A 52 6.26 -0.41 -0.81
CA ALA A 52 6.40 0.96 -0.32
C ALA A 52 5.74 1.16 1.05
N ILE A 53 4.49 0.71 1.19
CA ILE A 53 3.74 0.81 2.45
C ILE A 53 4.43 0.00 3.56
N ARG A 54 4.92 -1.20 3.24
CA ARG A 54 5.57 -2.11 4.21
C ARG A 54 6.86 -1.57 4.82
N THR A 55 7.45 -0.53 4.25
CA THR A 55 8.62 0.13 4.86
C THR A 55 8.29 0.78 6.21
N ARG A 56 7.03 1.14 6.46
CA ARG A 56 6.59 1.82 7.70
C ARG A 56 5.30 1.26 8.31
N PHE A 57 4.43 0.65 7.51
CA PHE A 57 3.09 0.23 7.92
C PHE A 57 2.81 -1.24 7.59
N TRP A 58 2.15 -1.91 8.53
CA TRP A 58 1.67 -3.27 8.38
C TRP A 58 0.14 -3.28 8.36
N ILE A 59 -0.44 -3.17 7.17
CA ILE A 59 -1.89 -3.23 6.98
C ILE A 59 -2.36 -4.69 7.00
N ILE A 60 -3.30 -5.03 7.88
CA ILE A 60 -3.91 -6.36 7.91
C ILE A 60 -4.62 -6.60 6.57
N ARG A 61 -4.38 -7.74 5.88
CA ARG A 61 -4.94 -7.99 4.53
C ARG A 61 -4.60 -6.88 3.51
N ALA A 62 -3.41 -6.26 3.63
CA ALA A 62 -2.95 -5.13 2.81
C ALA A 62 -3.21 -5.30 1.31
N ARG A 63 -2.93 -6.48 0.74
CA ARG A 63 -3.04 -6.69 -0.71
C ARG A 63 -4.45 -6.43 -1.24
N ASN A 64 -5.48 -6.84 -0.50
CA ASN A 64 -6.88 -6.62 -0.91
C ASN A 64 -7.24 -5.13 -0.81
N ALA A 65 -6.80 -4.45 0.25
CA ALA A 65 -7.01 -3.02 0.41
C ALA A 65 -6.32 -2.23 -0.71
N VAL A 66 -5.04 -2.52 -1.00
CA VAL A 66 -4.29 -1.88 -2.09
C VAL A 66 -4.95 -2.12 -3.44
N LYS A 67 -5.35 -3.36 -3.73
CA LYS A 67 -6.05 -3.70 -4.98
C LYS A 67 -7.38 -2.93 -5.13
N LYS A 68 -8.15 -2.79 -4.04
CA LYS A 68 -9.39 -2.00 -4.02
C LYS A 68 -9.12 -0.54 -4.41
N ILE A 69 -8.13 0.10 -3.78
CA ILE A 69 -7.80 1.50 -4.03
C ILE A 69 -7.29 1.71 -5.47
N ILE A 70 -6.38 0.87 -5.96
CA ILE A 70 -5.84 1.00 -7.31
C ILE A 70 -6.94 0.81 -8.38
N ARG A 71 -7.85 -0.15 -8.22
CA ARG A 71 -8.99 -0.35 -9.13
C ARG A 71 -9.97 0.84 -9.15
N SER A 72 -10.03 1.59 -8.05
CA SER A 72 -10.83 2.82 -7.97
C SER A 72 -10.11 4.06 -8.49
N CYS A 73 -8.81 3.96 -8.80
CA CYS A 73 -8.01 5.08 -9.27
C CYS A 73 -8.41 5.47 -10.71
N PRO A 74 -8.84 6.72 -10.96
CA PRO A 74 -9.31 7.13 -12.27
C PRO A 74 -8.20 7.12 -13.34
N VAL A 75 -6.95 7.46 -12.96
CA VAL A 75 -5.81 7.42 -13.87
C VAL A 75 -5.52 5.99 -14.31
N CYS A 76 -5.41 5.04 -13.37
CA CYS A 76 -5.19 3.63 -13.69
C CYS A 76 -6.33 3.06 -14.51
N ARG A 77 -7.59 3.37 -14.16
CA ARG A 77 -8.75 2.90 -14.91
C ARG A 77 -8.73 3.38 -16.35
N ARG A 78 -8.31 4.63 -16.60
CA ARG A 78 -8.17 5.18 -17.95
C ARG A 78 -7.07 4.48 -18.74
N VAL A 79 -5.94 4.16 -18.09
CA VAL A 79 -4.81 3.45 -18.73
C VAL A 79 -5.15 1.98 -19.02
N GLU A 80 -5.88 1.31 -18.12
CA GLU A 80 -6.31 -0.09 -18.30
C GLU A 80 -7.55 -0.24 -19.21
N ALA A 81 -8.19 0.87 -19.61
CA ALA A 81 -9.38 0.84 -20.44
C ALA A 81 -9.08 0.17 -21.79
N GLN A 82 -9.96 -0.75 -22.19
CA GLN A 82 -9.85 -1.38 -23.51
C GLN A 82 -10.18 -0.38 -24.61
N PRO A 83 -9.47 -0.42 -25.75
CA PRO A 83 -9.88 0.34 -26.92
C PRO A 83 -11.27 -0.13 -27.35
N TYR A 84 -12.03 0.78 -27.96
CA TYR A 84 -13.30 0.44 -28.59
C TYR A 84 -13.06 -0.64 -29.65
N ARG A 85 -13.75 -1.78 -29.53
CA ARG A 85 -13.71 -2.85 -30.53
C ARG A 85 -14.82 -2.60 -31.54
N LEU A 86 -14.43 -2.34 -32.79
CA LEU A 86 -15.30 -2.39 -33.97
C LEU A 86 -15.62 -3.83 -34.35
#